data_AF-A0A1F8CP02-F1
#
_entry.id   AF-A0A1F8CP02-F1
#
_cell.length_a   1.000
_cell.length_b   1.000
_cell.length_c   1.000
_cell.angle_alpha   90.00
_cell.angle_beta   90.00
_cell.angle_gamma   90.00
#
_symmetry.space_group_name_H-M   'P 1'
#
loop_
_entity.id
_entity.type
_entity.pdbx_description
1 polymer ?
#
loop_
_entity_poly.entity_id
_entity_poly.type
_entity_poly.pdbx_seq_one_letter_code
_entity_poly.pdbx_strand_id
1 'polypeptide(L)'
;MLTQNDLQQIRGVVQEELKPVKTSVSGLQKDMIEVKGSVAGLQKDMIEVKKDIRKVKNSQDTIVSFFDHSYLELEKRVTRVEHHCQLPAMV
;
A
#
# COMPACT_ATOMS: atom_id res chain seq x y z
N MET A 1 30.71 -49.16 29.20
CA MET A 1 31.11 -48.66 27.87
C MET A 1 29.94 -48.84 26.93
N LEU A 2 29.74 -47.94 25.97
CA LEU A 2 28.71 -48.10 24.94
C LEU A 2 29.11 -49.23 23.98
N THR A 3 28.14 -50.07 23.62
CA THR A 3 28.28 -51.17 22.66
C THR A 3 27.95 -50.72 21.24
N GLN A 4 28.30 -51.53 20.24
CA GLN A 4 27.90 -51.29 18.85
C GLN A 4 26.37 -51.22 18.69
N ASN A 5 25.63 -52.01 19.46
CA ASN A 5 24.17 -52.02 19.45
C ASN A 5 23.60 -50.70 19.99
N ASP A 6 24.19 -50.15 21.06
CA ASP A 6 23.78 -48.86 21.62
C ASP A 6 23.98 -47.72 20.59
N LEU A 7 25.11 -47.74 19.87
CA LEU A 7 25.38 -46.77 18.82
C LEU A 7 24.39 -46.88 17.64
N GLN A 8 23.97 -48.09 17.27
CA GLN A 8 22.95 -48.28 16.23
C GLN A 8 21.58 -47.77 16.67
N GLN A 9 21.17 -48.01 17.91
CA GLN A 9 19.91 -47.51 18.44
C GLN A 9 19.89 -45.98 18.53
N ILE A 10 20.97 -45.37 19.04
CA ILE A 10 21.11 -43.91 19.10
C ILE A 10 21.03 -43.31 17.69
N ARG A 11 21.71 -43.91 16.71
CA ARG A 11 21.63 -43.47 15.31
C ARG A 11 20.19 -43.55 14.78
N GLY A 12 19.45 -44.61 15.11
CA GLY A 12 18.04 -44.78 14.74
C GLY A 12 17.18 -43.65 15.28
N VAL A 13 17.23 -43.43 16.60
CA VAL A 13 16.49 -42.35 17.27
C VAL A 13 16.83 -40.98 16.67
N VAL A 14 18.12 -40.68 16.48
CA VAL A 14 18.55 -39.40 15.88
C VAL A 14 18.00 -39.24 14.45
N GLN A 15 17.97 -40.30 13.65
CA GLN A 15 17.41 -40.23 12.30
C GLN A 15 15.88 -40.04 12.30
N GLU A 16 15.18 -40.67 13.23
CA GLU A 16 13.73 -40.53 13.39
C GLU A 16 13.34 -39.11 13.82
N GLU A 17 14.05 -38.54 14.78
CA GLU A 17 13.80 -37.19 15.28
C GLU A 17 14.21 -36.09 14.29
N LEU A 18 15.29 -36.28 13.52
CA LEU A 18 15.75 -35.27 12.55
C LEU A 18 14.95 -35.22 11.25
N LYS A 19 14.28 -36.32 10.85
CA LYS A 19 13.41 -36.35 9.66
C LYS A 19 12.29 -35.29 9.69
N PRO A 20 11.45 -35.20 10.75
CA PRO A 20 10.40 -34.18 10.81
C PRO A 20 11.01 -32.78 10.85
N VAL A 21 12.11 -32.56 11.59
CA VAL A 21 12.80 -31.25 11.62
C VAL A 21 13.25 -30.81 10.22
N LYS A 22 13.90 -31.70 9.46
CA LYS A 22 14.33 -31.40 8.08
C LYS A 22 13.15 -31.09 7.16
N THR A 23 12.05 -31.80 7.34
CA THR A 23 10.81 -31.58 6.57
C THR A 23 10.20 -30.22 6.90
N SER A 24 10.06 -29.90 8.18
CA SER A 24 9.53 -28.61 8.64
C SER A 24 10.40 -27.44 8.20
N VAL A 25 11.74 -27.55 8.31
CA VAL A 25 12.66 -26.51 7.83
C VAL A 25 12.53 -26.31 6.32
N SER A 26 12.38 -27.39 5.55
CA SER A 26 12.16 -27.30 4.10
C SER A 26 10.80 -26.65 3.77
N GLY A 27 9.77 -26.90 4.59
CA GLY A 27 8.47 -26.24 4.49
C GLY A 27 8.59 -24.73 4.73
N LEU A 28 9.19 -24.33 5.87
CA LEU A 28 9.42 -22.93 6.21
C LEU A 28 10.24 -22.18 5.14
N GLN A 29 11.18 -22.84 4.48
CA GLN A 29 11.92 -22.26 3.36
C GLN A 29 11.00 -21.93 2.17
N LYS A 30 10.04 -22.80 1.85
CA LYS A 30 9.05 -22.55 0.79
C LYS A 30 8.11 -21.41 1.17
N ASP A 31 7.56 -21.45 2.38
CA ASP A 31 6.67 -20.40 2.88
C ASP A 31 7.36 -19.03 2.85
N MET A 32 8.65 -18.98 3.21
CA MET A 32 9.43 -17.73 3.17
C MET A 32 9.67 -17.22 1.75
N ILE A 33 9.77 -18.10 0.75
CA ILE A 33 9.85 -17.70 -0.66
C ILE A 33 8.51 -17.08 -1.11
N GLU A 34 7.39 -17.69 -0.72
CA GLU A 34 6.05 -17.18 -1.03
C GLU A 34 5.81 -15.81 -0.37
N VAL A 35 6.13 -15.67 0.92
CA VAL A 35 6.02 -14.39 1.64
C VAL A 35 6.86 -13.31 0.97
N LYS A 36 8.08 -13.60 0.53
CA LYS A 36 8.90 -12.64 -0.23
C LYS A 36 8.23 -12.22 -1.54
N GLY A 37 7.62 -13.16 -2.25
CA GLY A 37 6.84 -12.90 -3.45
C GLY A 37 5.66 -11.95 -3.18
N SER A 38 4.84 -12.26 -2.18
CA SER A 38 3.69 -11.42 -1.79
C SER A 38 4.12 -10.04 -1.33
N VAL A 39 5.17 -9.92 -0.53
CA VAL A 39 5.71 -8.61 -0.10
C VAL A 39 6.21 -7.80 -1.29
N ALA A 40 6.89 -8.42 -2.27
CA ALA A 40 7.30 -7.74 -3.49
C ALA A 40 6.10 -7.28 -4.35
N GLY A 41 5.03 -8.08 -4.38
CA GLY A 41 3.75 -7.69 -4.99
C GLY A 41 3.14 -6.46 -4.32
N LEU A 42 2.97 -6.50 -3.00
CA LEU A 42 2.44 -5.38 -2.22
C LEU A 42 3.26 -4.09 -2.38
N GLN A 43 4.58 -4.21 -2.51
CA GLN A 43 5.45 -3.05 -2.78
C GLN A 43 5.13 -2.39 -4.13
N LYS A 44 4.85 -3.18 -5.18
CA LYS A 44 4.45 -2.66 -6.50
C LYS A 44 3.09 -1.98 -6.42
N ASP A 45 2.11 -2.64 -5.82
CA ASP A 45 0.76 -2.10 -5.67
C ASP A 45 0.79 -0.75 -4.92
N MET A 46 1.61 -0.64 -3.88
CA MET A 46 1.75 0.60 -3.11
C MET A 46 2.41 1.74 -3.91
N ILE A 47 3.28 1.43 -4.87
CA ILE A 47 3.84 2.43 -5.81
C ILE A 47 2.74 2.95 -6.74
N GLU A 48 1.86 2.07 -7.22
CA GLU A 48 0.74 2.44 -8.09
C GLU A 48 -0.29 3.28 -7.34
N VAL A 49 -0.69 2.87 -6.12
CA VAL A 49 -1.58 3.65 -5.25
C VAL A 49 -1.04 5.05 -5.01
N LYS A 50 0.27 5.21 -4.73
CA LYS A 50 0.89 6.53 -4.59
C LYS A 50 0.81 7.37 -5.87
N LYS A 51 0.91 6.74 -7.04
CA LYS A 51 0.78 7.42 -8.34
C LYS A 51 -0.65 7.90 -8.54
N ASP A 52 -1.64 7.08 -8.22
CA ASP A 52 -3.04 7.45 -8.41
C ASP A 52 -3.51 8.51 -7.41
N ILE A 53 -3.07 8.46 -6.16
CA ILE A 53 -3.30 9.54 -5.19
C ILE A 53 -2.74 10.87 -5.70
N ARG A 54 -1.55 10.89 -6.32
CA ARG A 54 -1.00 12.11 -6.93
C ARG A 54 -1.87 12.63 -8.08
N LYS A 55 -2.40 11.75 -8.93
CA LYS A 55 -3.31 12.17 -10.01
C LYS A 55 -4.60 12.76 -9.46
N VAL A 56 -5.20 12.13 -8.43
CA VAL A 56 -6.40 12.64 -7.77
C VAL A 56 -6.14 14.02 -7.18
N LYS A 57 -5.02 14.20 -6.47
CA LYS A 57 -4.64 15.52 -5.93
C LYS A 57 -4.52 16.58 -7.02
N ASN A 58 -3.80 16.28 -8.11
CA ASN A 58 -3.65 17.23 -9.22
C ASN A 58 -4.99 17.58 -9.88
N SER A 59 -5.90 16.61 -9.99
CA SER A 59 -7.25 16.85 -10.49
C SER A 59 -8.04 17.74 -9.54
N GLN A 60 -7.93 17.54 -8.23
CA GLN A 60 -8.56 18.41 -7.23
C GLN A 60 -8.03 19.84 -7.31
N ASP A 61 -6.70 20.01 -7.38
CA ASP A 61 -6.08 21.35 -7.51
C ASP A 61 -6.57 22.08 -8.77
N THR A 62 -6.72 21.35 -9.88
CA THR A 62 -7.28 21.88 -11.14
C THR A 62 -8.74 22.32 -10.97
N ILE A 63 -9.55 21.49 -10.32
CA ILE A 63 -10.97 21.80 -10.09
C ILE A 63 -11.13 23.01 -9.17
N VAL A 64 -10.38 23.08 -8.08
CA VAL A 64 -10.41 24.20 -7.13
C VAL A 64 -10.04 25.50 -7.85
N SER A 65 -8.93 25.52 -8.60
CA SER A 65 -8.52 26.72 -9.34
C SER A 65 -9.53 27.16 -10.41
N PHE A 66 -10.20 26.22 -11.08
CA PHE A 66 -11.27 26.52 -12.03
C PHE A 66 -12.46 27.22 -11.34
N PHE A 67 -12.90 26.69 -10.19
CA PHE A 67 -14.01 27.27 -9.45
C PHE A 67 -13.65 28.61 -8.81
N ASP A 68 -12.44 28.77 -8.27
CA ASP A 68 -11.96 30.06 -7.74
C ASP A 68 -11.98 31.14 -8.82
N HIS A 69 -11.49 30.83 -10.02
CA HIS A 69 -11.50 31.76 -11.15
C HIS A 69 -12.93 32.11 -11.58
N SER A 70 -13.78 31.09 -11.74
CA SER A 70 -15.18 31.27 -12.16
C SER A 70 -15.98 32.08 -11.14
N TYR A 71 -15.75 31.82 -9.85
CA TYR A 71 -16.38 32.56 -8.75
C TYR A 71 -15.97 34.03 -8.75
N LEU A 72 -14.66 34.32 -8.86
CA LEU A 72 -14.16 35.70 -8.92
C LEU A 72 -14.69 36.46 -10.15
N GLU A 73 -14.80 35.80 -11.31
CA GLU A 73 -15.39 36.43 -12.49
C GLU A 73 -16.88 36.73 -12.30
N LEU A 74 -17.62 35.78 -11.72
CA LEU A 74 -19.04 35.96 -11.41
C LEU A 74 -19.25 37.09 -10.41
N GLU A 75 -18.47 37.14 -9.33
CA GLU A 75 -18.48 38.21 -8.33
C GLU A 75 -18.28 39.58 -9.01
N LYS A 76 -17.25 39.73 -9.86
CA LYS A 76 -17.02 40.96 -10.63
C LYS A 76 -18.20 41.32 -11.54
N ARG A 77 -18.86 40.34 -12.15
CA ARG A 77 -20.04 40.56 -13.00
C ARG A 77 -21.22 41.04 -12.16
N VAL A 78 -21.46 40.45 -11.00
CA VAL A 78 -22.50 40.86 -10.06
C VAL A 78 -22.27 42.30 -9.60
N THR A 79 -21.07 42.64 -9.14
CA THR A 79 -20.73 44.02 -8.72
C THR A 79 -20.99 45.05 -9.83
N ARG A 80 -20.67 44.73 -11.09
CA ARG A 80 -20.96 45.63 -12.22
C ARG A 80 -22.46 45.84 -12.44
N VAL A 81 -23.25 44.78 -12.30
CA VAL A 81 -24.71 44.86 -12.44
C VAL A 81 -25.33 45.64 -11.27
N GLU A 82 -24.91 45.36 -10.04
CA GLU A 82 -25.35 46.09 -8.85
C GLU A 82 -25.10 47.59 -8.98
N HIS A 83 -23.89 47.97 -9.39
CA HIS A 83 -23.55 49.37 -9.65
C HIS A 83 -24.42 49.99 -10.75
N HIS A 84 -24.65 49.29 -11.86
CA HIS A 84 -25.48 49.79 -12.96
C HIS A 84 -26.94 49.99 -12.55
N CYS A 85 -27.47 49.11 -11.70
CA CYS A 85 -28.85 49.14 -11.24
C CYS A 85 -29.05 49.93 -9.93
N GLN A 86 -27.98 50.54 -9.38
CA GLN A 86 -27.99 51.23 -8.09
C GLN A 86 -28.52 50.34 -6.94
N LEU A 87 -28.23 49.04 -7.02
CA LEU A 87 -28.59 48.07 -5.99
C LEU A 87 -27.54 48.09 -4.86
N PRO A 88 -27.95 47.86 -3.60
CA PRO A 88 -27.01 47.66 -2.51
C PRO A 88 -26.22 46.36 -2.72
N ALA A 89 -24.96 46.33 -2.26
CA ALA A 89 -24.14 45.13 -2.30
C ALA A 89 -24.78 44.03 -1.44
N MET A 90 -24.85 42.81 -1.97
CA MET A 90 -25.22 41.65 -1.17
C MET A 90 -24.07 41.30 -0.21
N VAL A 91 -24.39 41.21 1.08
CA VAL A 91 -23.47 40.82 2.17
C VAL A 91 -23.24 39.30 2.14
#